data_AF-A0AAD9K2T4-F1
#
_entry.id   AF-A0AAD9K2T4-F1
#
_cell.length_a   1.000
_cell.length_b   1.000
_cell.length_c   1.000
_cell.angle_alpha   90.00
_cell.angle_beta   90.00
_cell.angle_gamma   90.00
#
_symmetry.space_group_name_H-M   'P 1'
#
loop_
_entity.id
_entity.type
_entity.pdbx_description
1 polymer ?
#
loop_
_entity_poly.entity_id
_entity_poly.type
_entity_poly.pdbx_seq_one_letter_code
_entity_poly.pdbx_strand_id
1 'polypeptide(L)'
;MASHILQSTIREGDQVILKKDKNIRVVQVHKTRLVWMEKVKFTLDAVIGQPFGGWYEVKGQKLVKVSRRTLCEKGGSFLNSVVT
;
A
#
# COMPACT_ATOMS: atom_id res chain seq x y z
N MET A 1 -6.24 -5.30 30.99
CA MET A 1 -6.69 -4.20 30.10
C MET A 1 -5.87 -4.31 28.83
N ALA A 2 -6.47 -4.77 27.73
CA ALA A 2 -5.76 -5.05 26.50
C ALA A 2 -5.17 -3.76 25.92
N SER A 3 -3.85 -3.77 25.71
CA SER A 3 -3.14 -2.70 25.02
C SER A 3 -3.67 -2.63 23.59
N HIS A 4 -4.61 -1.72 23.32
CA HIS A 4 -4.98 -1.36 21.96
C HIS A 4 -3.76 -0.68 21.34
N ILE A 5 -2.94 -1.47 20.64
CA ILE A 5 -1.97 -0.95 19.68
C ILE A 5 -2.82 -0.14 18.71
N LEU A 6 -2.73 1.18 18.76
CA LEU A 6 -3.45 2.07 17.86
C LEU A 6 -2.99 1.72 16.45
N GLN A 7 -3.73 0.85 15.76
CA GLN A 7 -3.55 0.61 14.34
C GLN A 7 -4.03 1.89 13.65
N SER A 8 -3.12 2.86 13.57
CA SER A 8 -3.35 4.09 12.81
C SER A 8 -3.85 3.65 11.44
N THR A 9 -5.01 4.16 11.07
CA THR A 9 -5.62 3.81 9.80
C THR A 9 -5.18 4.84 8.79
N ILE A 10 -4.83 4.42 7.58
CA ILE A 10 -4.41 5.33 6.53
C ILE A 10 -5.57 6.25 6.18
N ARG A 11 -5.31 7.55 6.19
CA ARG A 11 -6.30 8.60 5.90
C ARG A 11 -5.90 9.40 4.67
N GLU A 12 -6.88 10.08 4.09
CA GLU A 12 -6.62 11.04 3.01
C GLU A 12 -5.77 12.20 3.56
N GLY A 13 -4.79 12.64 2.78
CA GLY A 13 -3.80 13.65 3.16
C GLY A 13 -2.57 13.10 3.90
N ASP A 14 -2.61 11.86 4.37
CA ASP A 14 -1.52 11.22 5.11
C ASP A 14 -0.32 10.90 4.20
N GLN A 15 0.89 10.92 4.75
CA GLN A 15 2.09 10.54 4.00
C GLN A 15 2.44 9.09 4.27
N VAL A 16 2.53 8.31 3.19
CA VAL A 16 2.77 6.87 3.25
C VAL A 16 4.01 6.47 2.48
N ILE A 17 4.75 5.49 3.00
CA ILE A 17 5.95 4.97 2.36
C ILE A 17 5.61 3.74 1.52
N LEU A 18 5.56 3.88 0.20
CA LEU A 18 5.45 2.74 -0.68
C LEU A 18 6.81 2.08 -0.86
N LYS A 19 6.92 0.81 -0.50
CA LYS A 19 8.10 0.00 -0.80
C LYS A 19 7.77 -0.93 -1.97
N LYS A 20 8.73 -1.32 -2.79
CA LYS A 20 8.62 -2.40 -3.79
C LYS A 20 10.02 -2.92 -4.01
N ASP A 21 10.28 -4.14 -3.58
CA ASP A 21 11.63 -4.70 -3.63
C ASP A 21 12.63 -3.72 -2.95
N LYS A 22 13.61 -3.21 -3.70
CA LYS A 22 14.58 -2.20 -3.27
C LYS A 22 14.14 -0.73 -3.46
N ASN A 23 13.03 -0.48 -4.16
CA ASN A 23 12.49 0.86 -4.36
C ASN A 23 11.64 1.30 -3.17
N ILE A 24 11.94 2.46 -2.60
CA ILE A 24 11.16 3.10 -1.53
C ILE A 24 10.75 4.48 -2.02
N ARG A 25 9.46 4.82 -1.88
CA ARG A 25 8.90 6.09 -2.30
C ARG A 25 7.90 6.61 -1.29
N VAL A 26 8.10 7.83 -0.82
CA VAL A 26 7.13 8.53 0.02
C VAL A 26 6.11 9.21 -0.90
N VAL A 27 4.83 8.98 -0.64
CA VAL A 27 3.73 9.57 -1.39
C VAL A 27 2.63 10.03 -0.45
N GLN A 28 1.94 11.09 -0.82
CA GLN A 28 0.78 11.54 -0.08
C GLN A 28 -0.48 10.84 -0.58
N VAL A 29 -1.28 10.32 0.34
CA VAL A 29 -2.54 9.63 0.04
C VAL A 29 -3.56 10.66 -0.40
N HIS A 30 -3.99 10.58 -1.66
CA HIS A 30 -5.08 11.39 -2.18
C HIS A 30 -6.04 10.49 -2.95
N LYS A 31 -7.33 10.64 -2.70
CA LYS A 31 -8.36 10.02 -3.54
C LYS A 31 -8.21 10.50 -4.97
N THR A 32 -8.46 9.60 -5.92
CA THR A 32 -8.38 9.85 -7.37
C THR A 32 -7.00 10.23 -7.93
N ARG A 33 -5.98 10.44 -7.08
CA ARG A 33 -4.63 10.74 -7.54
C ARG A 33 -3.94 9.48 -8.04
N LEU A 34 -3.44 9.55 -9.26
CA LEU A 34 -2.58 8.52 -9.84
C LEU A 34 -1.16 8.66 -9.30
N VAL A 35 -0.67 7.59 -8.71
CA VAL A 35 0.71 7.46 -8.24
C VAL A 35 1.47 6.58 -9.22
N TRP A 36 2.66 7.04 -9.60
CA TRP A 36 3.58 6.28 -10.42
C TRP A 36 4.62 5.60 -9.56
N MET A 37 4.85 4.31 -9.78
CA MET A 37 5.95 3.60 -9.15
C MET A 37 6.62 2.65 -10.13
N GLU A 38 7.91 2.87 -10.33
CA GLU A 38 8.79 2.15 -11.27
C GLU A 38 8.33 2.28 -12.73
N LYS A 39 7.24 1.60 -13.12
CA LYS A 39 6.59 1.68 -14.45
C LYS A 39 5.07 1.48 -14.40
N VAL A 40 4.49 1.43 -13.21
CA VAL A 40 3.06 1.15 -13.02
C VAL A 40 2.38 2.38 -12.42
N LYS A 41 1.21 2.72 -12.96
CA LYS A 41 0.33 3.77 -12.41
C LYS A 41 -0.84 3.13 -11.67
N PHE A 42 -1.14 3.62 -10.47
CA PHE A 42 -2.26 3.11 -9.67
C PHE A 42 -2.81 4.19 -8.75
N THR A 43 -3.99 3.93 -8.21
CA THR A 43 -4.64 4.80 -7.21
C THR A 43 -4.51 4.21 -5.81
N LEU A 44 -4.37 5.08 -4.81
CA LEU A 44 -4.31 4.72 -3.39
C LEU A 44 -5.69 4.64 -2.73
N ASP A 45 -6.76 4.64 -3.51
CA ASP A 45 -8.13 4.68 -3.00
C ASP A 45 -8.43 3.46 -2.11
N ALA A 46 -7.97 2.28 -2.52
CA ALA A 46 -8.17 1.03 -1.79
C ALA A 46 -7.36 0.90 -0.49
N VAL A 47 -6.36 1.77 -0.25
CA VAL A 47 -5.58 1.76 1.00
C VAL A 47 -6.16 2.70 2.05
N ILE A 48 -7.02 3.66 1.66
CA ILE A 48 -7.68 4.56 2.60
C ILE A 48 -8.63 3.74 3.47
N GLY A 49 -8.58 3.95 4.78
CA GLY A 49 -9.38 3.17 5.74
C GLY A 49 -8.78 1.80 6.07
N GLN A 50 -7.60 1.45 5.54
CA GLN A 50 -6.87 0.25 5.92
C GLN A 50 -5.75 0.56 6.93
N PRO A 51 -5.37 -0.39 7.80
CA PRO A 51 -4.23 -0.22 8.70
C PRO A 51 -2.91 -0.19 7.92
N PHE A 52 -1.90 0.49 8.49
CA PHE A 52 -0.50 0.44 8.00
C PHE A 52 0.03 -1.01 8.01
N GLY A 53 1.07 -1.27 7.20
CA GLY A 53 1.70 -2.59 7.14
C GLY A 53 0.98 -3.63 6.27
N GLY A 54 -0.06 -3.24 5.53
CA GLY A 54 -0.74 -4.10 4.56
C GLY A 54 0.11 -4.41 3.32
N TRP A 55 -0.24 -5.50 2.63
CA TRP A 55 0.35 -5.88 1.34
C TRP A 55 -0.66 -5.65 0.24
N TYR A 56 -0.23 -5.05 -0.86
CA TYR A 56 -1.12 -4.72 -1.97
C TYR A 56 -0.45 -5.07 -3.30
N GLU A 57 -1.26 -5.64 -4.18
CA GLU A 57 -0.88 -5.92 -5.56
C GLU A 57 -1.58 -4.92 -6.48
N VAL A 58 -0.86 -4.44 -7.48
CA VAL A 58 -1.46 -3.59 -8.51
C VAL A 58 -2.06 -4.48 -9.59
N LYS A 59 -3.38 -4.46 -9.72
CA LYS A 59 -4.10 -5.08 -10.84
C LYS A 59 -4.63 -3.99 -11.75
N GLY A 60 -3.94 -3.79 -12.89
CA GLY A 60 -4.24 -2.70 -13.82
C GLY A 60 -3.90 -1.32 -13.22
N GLN A 61 -4.93 -0.60 -12.76
CA GLN A 61 -4.80 0.75 -12.16
C GLN A 61 -5.31 0.82 -10.71
N LYS A 62 -5.70 -0.32 -10.13
CA LYS A 62 -6.25 -0.41 -8.78
C LYS A 62 -5.33 -1.26 -7.90
N LEU A 63 -5.21 -0.86 -6.64
CA LEU A 63 -4.57 -1.68 -5.61
C LEU A 63 -5.57 -2.68 -5.05
N VAL A 64 -5.14 -3.93 -4.94
CA VAL A 64 -5.92 -5.01 -4.33
C VAL A 64 -5.12 -5.52 -3.14
N LYS A 65 -5.76 -5.57 -1.96
CA LYS A 65 -5.14 -6.11 -0.76
C LYS A 65 -4.86 -7.58 -0.95
N VAL A 66 -3.64 -8.00 -0.66
CA VAL A 66 -3.22 -9.41 -0.72
C VAL A 66 -2.78 -9.87 0.67
N SER A 67 -3.07 -11.12 0.99
CA SER A 67 -2.58 -11.73 2.22
C SER A 67 -1.14 -12.21 2.02
N ARG A 68 -0.31 -12.12 3.06
CA ARG A 68 1.10 -12.54 3.01
C ARG A 68 1.28 -13.99 2.56
N ARG A 69 0.30 -14.86 2.79
CA ARG A 69 0.33 -16.27 2.37
C ARG A 69 0.32 -16.47 0.85
N THR A 70 -0.22 -15.51 0.10
CA THR A 70 -0.33 -15.57 -1.38
C THR A 70 0.92 -15.08 -2.12
N LEU A 71 1.90 -14.52 -1.41
CA LEU A 71 3.15 -14.00 -2.01
C LEU A 71 4.12 -15.10 -2.45
N CYS A 72 3.91 -16.34 -2.01
CA CYS A 72 4.83 -17.43 -2.25
C CYS A 72 4.72 -18.03 -3.67
N GLU A 73 3.63 -17.78 -4.40
CA GLU A 73 3.31 -18.57 -5.61
C GLU A 73 3.40 -17.85 -6.95
N LYS A 74 3.52 -16.52 -7.02
CA LYS A 74 3.64 -15.82 -8.31
C LYS A 74 4.69 -14.73 -8.25
N GLY A 75 5.67 -14.79 -9.16
CA GLY A 75 6.68 -13.75 -9.41
C GLY A 75 6.07 -12.47 -9.99
N GLY A 76 5.12 -11.87 -9.28
CA GLY A 76 4.47 -10.61 -9.61
C GLY A 76 5.21 -9.41 -9.00
N SER A 77 5.11 -8.26 -9.66
CA SER A 77 5.64 -6.99 -9.17
C SER A 77 4.88 -6.49 -7.94
N PHE A 78 5.39 -6.72 -6.72
CA PHE A 78 4.70 -6.40 -5.47
C PHE A 78 5.09 -5.05 -4.86
N LEU A 79 4.10 -4.21 -4.53
CA LEU A 79 4.31 -3.10 -3.61
C LEU A 79 4.34 -3.63 -2.17
N ASN A 80 5.53 -3.60 -1.59
CA ASN A 80 5.76 -3.71 -0.16
C ASN A 80 5.21 -2.49 0.61
N SER A 81 4.84 -2.77 1.84
CA SER A 81 4.00 -1.98 2.71
C SER A 81 4.32 -0.49 2.86
N VAL A 82 3.22 0.26 2.97
CA VAL A 82 3.06 1.55 3.65
C VAL A 82 3.51 1.43 5.10
N VAL A 83 4.67 2.01 5.42
CA VAL A 83 5.28 2.11 6.76
C VAL A 83 5.24 3.58 7.21
N THR A 84 4.85 3.82 8.46
CA THR A 84 5.09 5.07 9.21
C THR A 84 6.44 4.97 9.90
#